data_AF-A0A9E5TU47-F1
#
_entry.id   AF-A0A9E5TU47-F1
#
_cell.length_a   1.000
_cell.length_b   1.000
_cell.length_c   1.000
_cell.angle_alpha   90.00
_cell.angle_beta   90.00
_cell.angle_gamma   90.00
#
_symmetry.space_group_name_H-M   'P 1'
#
loop_
_entity.id
_entity.type
_entity.pdbx_description
1 polymer ?
#
loop_
_entity_poly.entity_id
_entity_poly.type
_entity_poly.pdbx_seq_one_letter_code
_entity_poly.pdbx_strand_id
1 'polypeptide(L)'
;MRVGMRFVSIWIRFLVVIVILSSSPSSLAQPPKEYTGRKISLDFRDAEVRSVLRLIADVAELNVVLGDEVKGRVTIRLLEVPWDQALHVILQSHSLGMRRMGNVLWIASRERLRKEEKARLASKRTTEKLEDLETEMIRLNYADARQMASIVKNFLSDRGSVSVDARTNTLIVRDVPKNIEEIKDLFR
;
A
#
# COMPACT_ATOMS: atom_id res chain seq x y z
N MET A 1 85.63 23.62 5.82
CA MET A 1 85.90 22.52 6.77
C MET A 1 84.61 21.76 7.02
N ARG A 2 84.66 20.43 6.90
CA ARG A 2 83.58 19.48 7.20
C ARG A 2 83.26 19.50 8.70
N VAL A 3 81.98 19.43 9.05
CA VAL A 3 81.49 18.46 10.04
C VAL A 3 80.13 17.97 9.55
N GLY A 4 79.97 16.65 9.43
CA GLY A 4 78.68 16.00 9.31
C GLY A 4 78.40 15.19 10.56
N MET A 5 77.13 14.86 10.80
CA MET A 5 76.77 13.57 11.38
C MET A 5 75.33 13.23 10.99
N ARG A 6 75.06 11.93 10.91
CA ARG A 6 73.94 11.27 10.23
C ARG A 6 72.90 10.84 11.26
N PHE A 7 71.61 10.82 10.89
CA PHE A 7 70.58 9.92 11.45
C PHE A 7 69.46 9.82 10.39
N VAL A 8 69.44 8.80 9.54
CA VAL A 8 68.76 7.49 9.69
C VAL A 8 67.24 7.62 9.94
N SER A 9 66.50 7.44 8.84
CA SER A 9 65.27 6.64 8.63
C SER A 9 64.20 6.55 9.73
N ILE A 10 62.93 6.82 9.37
CA ILE A 10 61.79 5.87 9.45
C ILE A 10 60.59 6.49 8.73
N TRP A 11 60.03 5.70 7.81
CA TRP A 11 58.86 5.99 6.98
C TRP A 11 57.58 5.63 7.73
N ILE A 12 56.50 6.43 7.66
CA ILE A 12 55.10 5.96 7.70
C ILE A 12 54.26 6.86 6.77
N ARG A 13 53.77 6.28 5.66
CA ARG A 13 52.69 6.84 4.84
C ARG A 13 51.36 6.42 5.47
N PHE A 14 50.57 7.36 6.00
CA PHE A 14 49.15 7.11 6.28
C PHE A 14 48.34 7.42 5.02
N LEU A 15 47.99 6.37 4.28
CA LEU A 15 46.97 6.41 3.24
C LEU A 15 45.61 6.32 3.94
N VAL A 16 44.89 7.43 4.04
CA VAL A 16 43.49 7.43 4.45
C VAL A 16 42.66 6.99 3.23
N VAL A 17 42.13 5.77 3.26
CA VAL A 17 41.11 5.32 2.32
C VAL A 17 39.76 5.87 2.80
N ILE A 18 39.28 6.93 2.16
CA ILE A 18 37.88 7.36 2.29
C ILE A 18 37.05 6.41 1.44
N VAL A 19 36.42 5.42 2.08
CA VAL A 19 35.33 4.64 1.47
C VAL A 19 34.09 5.53 1.46
N ILE A 20 33.77 6.12 0.32
CA ILE A 20 32.48 6.79 0.10
C ILE A 20 31.42 5.69 0.04
N LEU A 21 30.53 5.64 1.05
CA LEU A 21 29.31 4.85 1.01
C LEU A 21 28.45 5.35 -0.17
N SER A 22 28.49 4.65 -1.30
CA SER A 22 27.49 4.80 -2.35
C SER A 22 26.18 4.18 -1.88
N SER A 23 25.31 4.94 -1.24
CA SER A 23 23.92 4.54 -1.01
C SER A 23 23.16 4.63 -2.33
N SER A 24 23.08 3.52 -3.06
CA SER A 24 22.17 3.41 -4.20
C SER A 24 20.71 3.56 -3.71
N PRO A 25 19.86 4.35 -4.39
CA PRO A 25 18.47 4.47 -4.03
C PRO A 25 17.76 3.14 -4.23
N SER A 26 17.16 2.67 -3.14
CA SER A 26 16.27 1.54 -2.96
C SER A 26 15.57 1.06 -4.23
N SER A 27 15.90 -0.16 -4.64
CA SER A 27 15.05 -0.94 -5.54
C SER A 27 13.64 -1.03 -4.95
N LEU A 28 12.61 -0.86 -5.77
CA LEU A 28 11.19 -1.13 -5.47
C LEU A 28 10.92 -2.62 -5.21
N ALA A 29 11.89 -3.34 -4.64
CA ALA A 29 11.69 -4.67 -4.12
C ALA A 29 10.76 -4.52 -2.92
N GLN A 30 9.48 -4.86 -3.14
CA GLN A 30 8.54 -5.10 -2.04
C GLN A 30 9.27 -5.99 -1.03
N PRO A 31 9.27 -5.62 0.26
CA PRO A 31 9.94 -6.44 1.27
C PRO A 31 9.46 -7.89 1.11
N PRO A 32 10.37 -8.88 1.19
CA PRO A 32 9.98 -10.27 1.06
C PRO A 32 8.83 -10.53 2.02
N LYS A 33 7.74 -11.11 1.50
CA LYS A 33 6.55 -11.38 2.29
C LYS A 33 6.92 -12.33 3.42
N GLU A 34 7.10 -11.80 4.61
CA GLU A 34 7.42 -12.59 5.79
C GLU A 34 6.22 -13.45 6.15
N TYR A 35 6.41 -14.76 6.13
CA TYR A 35 5.41 -15.72 6.55
C TYR A 35 5.55 -15.93 8.05
N THR A 36 4.49 -15.65 8.78
CA THR A 36 4.47 -15.62 10.26
C THR A 36 3.56 -16.69 10.85
N GLY A 37 2.91 -17.50 10.00
CA GLY A 37 2.01 -18.54 10.43
C GLY A 37 2.70 -19.65 11.22
N ARG A 38 1.92 -20.32 12.08
CA ARG A 38 2.34 -21.58 12.71
C ARG A 38 2.82 -22.56 11.63
N LYS A 39 3.95 -23.20 11.89
CA LYS A 39 4.51 -24.22 11.00
C LYS A 39 3.65 -25.48 11.03
N ILE A 40 3.40 -26.03 9.86
CA ILE A 40 2.59 -27.22 9.63
C ILE A 40 3.34 -28.21 8.75
N SER A 41 3.10 -29.48 9.01
CA SER A 41 3.57 -30.59 8.18
C SER A 41 2.36 -31.40 7.75
N LEU A 42 2.09 -31.45 6.45
CA LEU A 42 0.90 -32.08 5.88
C LEU A 42 1.29 -32.84 4.62
N ASP A 43 0.67 -33.98 4.37
CA ASP A 43 0.85 -34.75 3.13
C ASP A 43 -0.53 -35.06 2.55
N PHE A 44 -0.81 -34.51 1.37
CA PHE A 44 -2.03 -34.72 0.63
C PHE A 44 -1.70 -35.32 -0.73
N ARG A 45 -2.39 -36.41 -1.07
CA ARG A 45 -2.32 -37.04 -2.39
C ARG A 45 -3.70 -37.05 -3.00
N ASP A 46 -3.83 -36.44 -4.18
CA ASP A 46 -5.08 -36.34 -4.93
C ASP A 46 -6.27 -35.79 -4.10
N ALA A 47 -5.99 -34.85 -3.20
CA ALA A 47 -7.00 -34.30 -2.30
C ALA A 47 -7.78 -33.16 -2.95
N GLU A 48 -9.06 -33.01 -2.60
CA GLU A 48 -9.85 -31.87 -3.04
C GLU A 48 -9.30 -30.55 -2.47
N VAL A 49 -9.10 -29.56 -3.34
CA VAL A 49 -8.57 -28.25 -2.93
C VAL A 49 -9.43 -27.61 -1.84
N ARG A 50 -10.76 -27.78 -1.90
CA ARG A 50 -11.68 -27.25 -0.89
C ARG A 50 -11.40 -27.83 0.50
N SER A 51 -11.16 -29.13 0.57
CA SER A 51 -10.88 -29.85 1.82
C SER A 51 -9.53 -29.43 2.39
N VAL A 52 -8.50 -29.32 1.56
CA VAL A 52 -7.17 -28.84 1.98
C VAL A 52 -7.24 -27.42 2.52
N LEU A 53 -7.95 -26.51 1.83
CA LEU A 53 -8.09 -25.12 2.26
C LEU A 53 -8.86 -24.99 3.58
N ARG A 54 -9.87 -25.84 3.82
CA ARG A 54 -10.59 -25.90 5.11
C ARG A 54 -9.65 -26.32 6.25
N LEU A 55 -8.89 -27.40 6.06
CA LEU A 55 -7.94 -27.87 7.06
C LEU A 55 -6.88 -26.81 7.40
N ILE A 56 -6.37 -26.09 6.40
CA ILE A 56 -5.43 -24.98 6.64
C ILE A 56 -6.10 -23.84 7.41
N ALA A 57 -7.35 -23.51 7.10
CA ALA A 57 -8.11 -22.48 7.82
C ALA A 57 -8.38 -22.87 9.28
N ASP A 58 -8.69 -24.15 9.53
CA ASP A 58 -8.89 -24.70 10.87
C ASP A 58 -7.59 -24.60 11.69
N VAL A 59 -6.44 -24.94 11.10
CA VAL A 59 -5.12 -24.77 11.74
C VAL A 59 -4.73 -23.30 11.87
N ALA A 60 -5.28 -22.41 11.06
CA ALA A 60 -5.07 -20.96 11.20
C ALA A 60 -6.04 -20.30 12.20
N GLU A 61 -7.04 -21.03 12.71
CA GLU A 61 -8.14 -20.51 13.53
C GLU A 61 -8.91 -19.36 12.83
N LEU A 62 -9.05 -19.44 11.50
CA LEU A 62 -9.74 -18.45 10.66
C LEU A 62 -11.02 -19.01 10.08
N ASN A 63 -12.06 -18.18 10.00
CA ASN A 63 -13.27 -18.55 9.26
C ASN A 63 -12.99 -18.48 7.76
N VAL A 64 -13.41 -19.47 6.98
CA VAL A 64 -13.16 -19.50 5.53
C VAL A 64 -14.46 -19.57 4.73
N VAL A 65 -14.53 -18.74 3.69
CA VAL A 65 -15.61 -18.76 2.69
C VAL A 65 -15.00 -19.12 1.34
N LEU A 66 -15.40 -20.27 0.78
CA LEU A 66 -14.92 -20.76 -0.51
C LEU A 66 -15.97 -20.49 -1.58
N GLY A 67 -15.60 -19.73 -2.62
CA GLY A 67 -16.42 -19.56 -3.82
C GLY A 67 -16.62 -20.87 -4.59
N ASP A 68 -17.65 -20.93 -5.43
CA ASP A 68 -17.98 -22.12 -6.23
C ASP A 68 -16.90 -22.48 -7.24
N GLU A 69 -16.11 -21.50 -7.67
CA GLU A 69 -14.96 -21.66 -8.55
C GLU A 69 -13.77 -22.41 -7.92
N VAL A 70 -13.76 -22.62 -6.60
CA VAL A 70 -12.71 -23.40 -5.92
C VAL A 70 -12.96 -24.89 -6.17
N LYS A 71 -12.51 -25.38 -7.34
CA LYS A 71 -12.62 -26.78 -7.76
C LYS A 71 -11.26 -27.32 -8.21
N GLY A 72 -11.11 -28.63 -8.15
CA GLY A 72 -9.90 -29.34 -8.56
C GLY A 72 -9.28 -30.15 -7.43
N ARG A 73 -8.21 -30.87 -7.78
CA ARG A 73 -7.44 -31.69 -6.86
C ARG A 73 -6.01 -31.21 -6.79
N VAL A 74 -5.37 -31.45 -5.66
CA VAL A 74 -4.00 -31.07 -5.38
C VAL A 74 -3.25 -32.23 -4.72
N THR A 75 -2.00 -32.41 -5.12
CA THR A 75 -1.04 -33.30 -4.45
C THR A 75 0.08 -32.44 -3.92
N ILE A 76 0.27 -32.41 -2.61
CA ILE A 76 1.24 -31.56 -1.94
C ILE A 76 1.80 -32.24 -0.70
N ARG A 77 3.11 -32.08 -0.49
CA ARG A 77 3.80 -32.48 0.73
C ARG A 77 4.48 -31.27 1.34
N LEU A 78 4.13 -30.98 2.59
CA LEU A 78 4.61 -29.86 3.39
C LEU A 78 5.35 -30.42 4.61
N LEU A 79 6.52 -29.86 4.90
CA LEU A 79 7.32 -30.22 6.07
C LEU A 79 7.80 -28.95 6.74
N GLU A 80 7.32 -28.69 7.95
CA GLU A 80 7.64 -27.50 8.76
C GLU A 80 7.42 -26.16 8.03
N VAL A 81 6.38 -26.08 7.20
CA VAL A 81 6.05 -24.89 6.40
C VAL A 81 5.03 -24.03 7.14
N PRO A 82 5.21 -22.69 7.27
CA PRO A 82 4.18 -21.80 7.77
C PRO A 82 2.85 -21.94 7.01
N TRP A 83 1.72 -22.00 7.72
CA TRP A 83 0.40 -22.23 7.08
C TRP A 83 0.02 -21.16 6.06
N ASP A 84 0.46 -19.92 6.26
CA ASP A 84 0.24 -18.78 5.37
C ASP A 84 1.06 -18.88 4.09
N GLN A 85 2.26 -19.45 4.18
CA GLN A 85 3.07 -19.83 3.02
C GLN A 85 2.42 -20.99 2.25
N ALA A 86 2.02 -22.05 2.96
CA ALA A 86 1.34 -23.19 2.36
C ALA A 86 0.07 -22.77 1.61
N LEU A 87 -0.76 -21.93 2.25
CA LEU A 87 -1.95 -21.34 1.65
C LEU A 87 -1.60 -20.55 0.38
N HIS A 88 -0.58 -19.70 0.43
CA HIS A 88 -0.16 -18.91 -0.73
C HIS A 88 0.22 -19.77 -1.93
N VAL A 89 0.99 -20.84 -1.70
CA VAL A 89 1.43 -21.78 -2.75
C VAL A 89 0.23 -22.48 -3.39
N ILE A 90 -0.72 -22.97 -2.59
CA ILE A 90 -1.93 -23.65 -3.08
C ILE A 90 -2.78 -22.68 -3.93
N LEU A 91 -3.00 -21.46 -3.43
CA LEU A 91 -3.75 -20.45 -4.16
C LEU A 91 -3.08 -20.08 -5.49
N GLN A 92 -1.74 -20.00 -5.52
CA GLN A 92 -0.98 -19.71 -6.73
C GLN A 92 -1.11 -20.81 -7.77
N SER A 93 -1.02 -22.08 -7.38
CA SER A 93 -1.12 -23.22 -8.29
C SER A 93 -2.48 -23.30 -9.01
N HIS A 94 -3.57 -22.93 -8.32
CA HIS A 94 -4.92 -22.99 -8.86
C HIS A 94 -5.46 -21.64 -9.37
N SER A 95 -4.60 -20.63 -9.54
CA SER A 95 -5.00 -19.26 -9.96
C SER A 95 -6.10 -18.65 -9.07
N LEU A 96 -6.14 -19.06 -7.81
CA LEU A 96 -7.02 -18.56 -6.78
C LEU A 96 -6.37 -17.34 -6.10
N GLY A 97 -7.21 -16.54 -5.47
CA GLY A 97 -6.80 -15.46 -4.60
C GLY A 97 -7.56 -15.53 -3.29
N MET A 98 -7.09 -14.75 -2.33
CA MET A 98 -7.74 -14.61 -1.03
C MET A 98 -7.94 -13.13 -0.72
N ARG A 99 -9.01 -12.83 0.01
CA ARG A 99 -9.30 -11.53 0.61
C ARG A 99 -9.62 -11.73 2.07
N ARG A 100 -8.86 -11.08 2.95
CA ARG A 100 -9.08 -11.13 4.39
C ARG A 100 -9.98 -9.96 4.81
N MET A 101 -11.05 -10.27 5.52
CA MET A 101 -11.98 -9.31 6.11
C MET A 101 -12.08 -9.61 7.61
N GLY A 102 -11.17 -9.02 8.40
CA GLY A 102 -11.03 -9.32 9.82
C GLY A 102 -10.68 -10.78 10.07
N ASN A 103 -11.62 -11.52 10.67
CA ASN A 103 -11.50 -12.95 10.99
C ASN A 103 -12.02 -13.91 9.90
N VAL A 104 -12.51 -13.37 8.78
CA VAL A 104 -13.02 -14.17 7.66
C VAL A 104 -12.07 -14.08 6.48
N LEU A 105 -11.69 -15.23 5.95
CA LEU A 105 -10.90 -15.41 4.75
C LEU A 105 -11.80 -15.82 3.59
N TRP A 106 -12.00 -14.91 2.64
CA TRP A 106 -12.72 -15.21 1.42
C TRP A 106 -11.75 -15.68 0.33
N ILE A 107 -11.95 -16.89 -0.19
CA ILE A 107 -11.14 -17.50 -1.25
C ILE A 107 -12.01 -17.65 -2.50
N ALA A 108 -11.50 -17.13 -3.60
CA ALA A 108 -12.19 -17.07 -4.89
C ALA A 108 -11.16 -17.03 -6.03
N SER A 109 -11.59 -17.13 -7.28
CA SER A 109 -10.67 -16.96 -8.41
C SER A 109 -10.10 -15.54 -8.44
N ARG A 110 -8.84 -15.40 -8.89
CA ARG A 110 -8.21 -14.07 -9.02
C ARG A 110 -9.03 -13.13 -9.89
N GLU A 111 -9.65 -13.66 -10.93
CA GLU A 111 -10.50 -12.88 -11.83
C GLU A 111 -11.77 -12.36 -11.14
N ARG A 112 -12.47 -13.22 -10.38
CA ARG A 112 -13.66 -12.81 -9.63
C ARG A 112 -13.31 -11.73 -8.61
N LEU A 113 -12.24 -11.94 -7.83
CA LEU A 113 -11.78 -10.95 -6.84
C LEU A 113 -11.43 -9.61 -7.48
N ARG A 114 -10.78 -9.62 -8.66
CA ARG A 114 -10.47 -8.41 -9.43
C ARG A 114 -11.72 -7.74 -9.98
N LYS A 115 -12.69 -8.50 -10.49
CA LYS A 115 -13.96 -7.97 -11.01
C LYS A 115 -14.76 -7.28 -9.92
N GLU A 116 -14.91 -7.95 -8.77
CA GLU A 116 -15.58 -7.40 -7.60
C GLU A 116 -14.89 -6.14 -7.07
N GLU A 117 -13.56 -6.13 -7.06
CA GLU A 117 -12.82 -4.93 -6.66
C GLU A 117 -13.02 -3.76 -7.64
N LYS A 118 -12.94 -4.03 -8.95
CA LYS A 118 -13.22 -3.02 -9.97
C LYS A 118 -14.65 -2.50 -9.88
N ALA A 119 -15.63 -3.38 -9.70
CA ALA A 119 -17.04 -3.00 -9.54
C ALA A 119 -17.23 -2.13 -8.29
N ARG A 120 -16.65 -2.52 -7.15
CA ARG A 120 -16.68 -1.75 -5.91
C ARG A 120 -16.07 -0.37 -6.07
N LEU A 121 -14.91 -0.26 -6.72
CA LEU A 121 -14.25 1.02 -6.99
C LEU A 121 -15.05 1.88 -7.97
N ALA A 122 -15.63 1.28 -9.00
CA ALA A 122 -16.50 1.99 -9.95
C ALA A 122 -17.75 2.54 -9.25
N SER A 123 -18.43 1.73 -8.43
CA SER A 123 -19.57 2.17 -7.63
C SER A 123 -19.21 3.30 -6.70
N LYS A 124 -18.08 3.21 -5.98
CA LYS A 124 -17.60 4.30 -5.11
C LYS A 124 -17.37 5.60 -5.87
N ARG A 125 -16.70 5.55 -7.03
CA ARG A 125 -16.50 6.73 -7.87
C ARG A 125 -17.81 7.29 -8.40
N THR A 126 -18.77 6.43 -8.72
CA THR A 126 -20.10 6.88 -9.14
C THR A 126 -20.83 7.57 -8.00
N THR A 127 -20.75 7.03 -6.77
CA THR A 127 -21.30 7.69 -5.58
C THR A 127 -20.63 9.03 -5.32
N GLU A 128 -19.30 9.11 -5.32
CA GLU A 128 -18.55 10.38 -5.20
C GLU A 128 -18.91 11.38 -6.33
N LYS A 129 -19.24 10.90 -7.54
CA LYS A 129 -19.72 11.75 -8.64
C LYS A 129 -21.20 12.13 -8.53
N LEU A 130 -21.98 11.39 -7.75
CA LEU A 130 -23.39 11.66 -7.47
C LEU A 130 -23.56 12.55 -6.23
N GLU A 131 -22.51 12.71 -5.42
CA GLU A 131 -22.51 13.72 -4.37
C GLU A 131 -22.72 15.11 -4.99
N ASP A 132 -23.65 15.83 -4.38
CA ASP A 132 -24.03 17.17 -4.79
C ASP A 132 -22.88 18.13 -4.51
N LEU A 133 -22.63 19.03 -5.48
CA LEU A 133 -21.61 20.06 -5.33
C LEU A 133 -22.20 21.18 -4.48
N GLU A 134 -21.58 21.46 -3.35
CA GLU A 134 -21.93 22.60 -2.51
C GLU A 134 -21.07 23.80 -2.88
N THR A 135 -21.61 24.99 -2.73
CA THR A 135 -20.86 26.24 -2.96
C THR A 135 -20.78 27.01 -1.65
N GLU A 136 -19.56 27.19 -1.15
CA GLU A 136 -19.30 27.84 0.12
C GLU A 136 -18.39 29.06 -0.07
N MET A 137 -18.67 30.11 0.70
CA MET A 137 -17.92 31.36 0.68
C MET A 137 -17.03 31.44 1.92
N ILE A 138 -15.72 31.38 1.73
CA ILE A 138 -14.73 31.41 2.80
C ILE A 138 -14.02 32.76 2.77
N ARG A 139 -14.28 33.59 3.79
CA ARG A 139 -13.56 34.86 3.96
C ARG A 139 -12.22 34.60 4.63
N LEU A 140 -11.14 35.14 4.05
CA LEU A 140 -9.81 35.03 4.62
C LEU A 140 -9.45 36.30 5.39
N ASN A 141 -8.97 36.13 6.63
CA ASN A 141 -8.59 37.25 7.50
C ASN A 141 -7.08 37.49 7.54
N TYR A 142 -6.27 36.42 7.44
CA TYR A 142 -4.82 36.46 7.64
C TYR A 142 -4.01 36.10 6.37
N ALA A 143 -4.69 35.78 5.26
CA ALA A 143 -4.06 35.35 4.01
C ALA A 143 -4.70 36.03 2.79
N ASP A 144 -3.91 36.23 1.74
CA ASP A 144 -4.38 36.76 0.45
C ASP A 144 -5.12 35.67 -0.34
N ALA A 145 -6.34 35.99 -0.77
CA ALA A 145 -7.18 35.02 -1.48
C ALA A 145 -6.63 34.57 -2.84
N ARG A 146 -5.79 35.36 -3.53
CA ARG A 146 -5.23 34.95 -4.82
C ARG A 146 -4.13 33.90 -4.64
N GLN A 147 -3.31 34.07 -3.61
CA GLN A 147 -2.28 33.09 -3.25
C GLN A 147 -2.93 31.79 -2.76
N MET A 148 -3.92 31.89 -1.87
CA MET A 148 -4.60 30.72 -1.32
C MET A 148 -5.40 29.96 -2.38
N ALA A 149 -6.01 30.64 -3.36
CA ALA A 149 -6.70 29.97 -4.47
C ALA A 149 -5.78 29.02 -5.25
N SER A 150 -4.49 29.33 -5.37
CA SER A 150 -3.53 28.47 -6.07
C SER A 150 -3.20 27.21 -5.27
N ILE A 151 -3.20 27.30 -3.93
CA ILE A 151 -3.02 26.18 -3.02
C ILE A 151 -4.29 25.30 -3.01
N VAL A 152 -5.46 25.94 -2.85
CA VAL A 152 -6.77 25.28 -2.81
C VAL A 152 -7.05 24.48 -4.08
N LYS A 153 -6.60 24.94 -5.26
CA LYS A 153 -6.72 24.17 -6.51
C LYS A 153 -6.17 22.75 -6.45
N ASN A 154 -5.18 22.47 -5.60
CA ASN A 154 -4.61 21.14 -5.44
C ASN A 154 -5.47 20.22 -4.55
N PHE A 155 -6.41 20.78 -3.81
CA PHE A 155 -7.33 20.07 -2.90
C PHE A 155 -8.73 19.93 -3.49
N LEU A 156 -8.98 20.50 -4.68
CA LEU A 156 -10.25 20.37 -5.37
C LEU A 156 -10.39 19.00 -6.04
N SER A 157 -11.63 18.50 -6.14
CA SER A 157 -11.95 17.35 -6.98
C SER A 157 -11.90 17.71 -8.47
N ASP A 158 -11.91 16.69 -9.34
CA ASP A 158 -12.01 16.86 -10.79
C ASP A 158 -13.23 17.70 -11.24
N ARG A 159 -14.27 17.81 -10.39
CA ARG A 159 -15.50 18.57 -10.66
C ARG A 159 -15.53 19.93 -9.94
N GLY A 160 -14.56 20.20 -9.07
CA GLY A 160 -14.51 21.38 -8.23
C GLY A 160 -14.04 22.62 -8.97
N SER A 161 -14.48 23.79 -8.50
CA SER A 161 -13.98 25.08 -8.99
C SER A 161 -13.76 26.06 -7.84
N VAL A 162 -12.76 26.92 -8.00
CA VAL A 162 -12.47 28.01 -7.06
C VAL A 162 -12.44 29.34 -7.81
N SER A 163 -13.16 30.32 -7.28
CA SER A 163 -13.14 31.71 -7.72
C SER A 163 -12.74 32.61 -6.56
N VAL A 164 -12.16 33.76 -6.89
CA VAL A 164 -11.64 34.72 -5.92
C VAL A 164 -12.39 36.03 -6.05
N ASP A 165 -13.01 36.48 -4.97
CA ASP A 165 -13.47 37.88 -4.83
C ASP A 165 -12.39 38.68 -4.10
N ALA A 166 -11.62 39.45 -4.88
CA ALA A 166 -10.54 40.28 -4.36
C ALA A 166 -11.03 41.51 -3.57
N ARG A 167 -12.30 41.94 -3.75
CA ARG A 167 -12.85 43.12 -3.06
C ARG A 167 -13.15 42.79 -1.59
N THR A 168 -13.58 41.57 -1.31
CA THR A 168 -13.92 41.11 0.04
C THR A 168 -12.94 40.10 0.62
N ASN A 169 -11.85 39.80 -0.10
CA ASN A 169 -10.88 38.76 0.23
C ASN A 169 -11.55 37.41 0.52
N THR A 170 -12.47 37.01 -0.36
CA THR A 170 -13.31 35.80 -0.20
C THR A 170 -12.96 34.78 -1.29
N LEU A 171 -12.80 33.52 -0.87
CA LEU A 171 -12.76 32.37 -1.76
C LEU A 171 -14.17 31.80 -1.93
N ILE A 172 -14.61 31.67 -3.18
CA ILE A 172 -15.85 30.98 -3.53
C ILE A 172 -15.43 29.59 -4.02
N VAL A 173 -15.68 28.58 -3.21
CA VAL A 173 -15.30 27.20 -3.48
C VAL A 173 -16.56 26.41 -3.79
N ARG A 174 -16.57 25.72 -4.92
CA ARG A 174 -17.60 24.77 -5.29
C ARG A 174 -16.99 23.39 -5.39
N ASP A 175 -17.33 22.49 -4.47
CA ASP A 175 -16.83 21.11 -4.47
C ASP A 175 -17.73 20.19 -3.63
N VAL A 176 -17.32 18.93 -3.47
CA VAL A 176 -17.89 17.97 -2.52
C VAL A 176 -17.72 18.48 -1.09
N PRO A 177 -18.72 18.35 -0.20
CA PRO A 177 -18.67 18.85 1.19
C PRO A 177 -17.41 18.41 1.96
N LYS A 178 -16.96 17.16 1.74
CA LYS A 178 -15.74 16.61 2.33
C LYS A 178 -14.49 17.43 2.00
N ASN A 179 -14.32 17.85 0.74
CA ASN A 179 -13.19 18.66 0.32
C ASN A 179 -13.30 20.09 0.86
N ILE A 180 -14.52 20.64 0.93
CA ILE A 180 -14.76 21.97 1.48
C ILE A 180 -14.38 22.03 2.97
N GLU A 181 -14.68 20.99 3.75
CA GLU A 181 -14.24 20.88 5.15
C GLU A 181 -12.70 20.85 5.25
N GLU A 182 -12.04 20.03 4.45
CA GLU A 182 -10.57 19.95 4.45
C GLU A 182 -9.93 21.30 4.07
N ILE A 183 -10.52 22.02 3.12
CA ILE A 183 -10.11 23.37 2.74
C ILE A 183 -10.35 24.37 3.89
N LYS A 184 -11.46 24.28 4.60
CA LYS A 184 -11.75 25.14 5.76
C LYS A 184 -10.76 24.90 6.90
N ASP A 185 -10.36 23.66 7.14
CA ASP A 185 -9.36 23.31 8.15
C ASP A 185 -7.97 23.90 7.86
N LEU A 186 -7.63 24.14 6.58
CA LEU A 186 -6.39 24.85 6.22
C LEU A 186 -6.39 26.33 6.63
N PHE A 187 -7.57 26.93 6.86
CA PHE A 187 -7.73 28.36 7.14
C PHE A 187 -8.07 28.68 8.59
N ARG A 188 -8.20 27.65 9.44
CA ARG A 188 -8.48 27.79 10.87
C ARG A 188 -7.21 28.13 11.64
#